data_AF-A0A8J7U9T7-F1
#
_entry.id   AF-A0A8J7U9T7-F1
#
_cell.length_a   1.000
_cell.length_b   1.000
_cell.length_c   1.000
_cell.angle_alpha   90.00
_cell.angle_beta   90.00
_cell.angle_gamma   90.00
#
_symmetry.space_group_name_H-M   'P 1'
#
loop_
_entity.id
_entity.type
_entity.pdbx_description
1 polymer ?
#
loop_
_entity_poly.entity_id
_entity_poly.type
_entity_poly.pdbx_seq_one_letter_code
_entity_poly.pdbx_strand_id
1 'polypeptide(L)'
;MRSTPIGIVMLNDEREHVYAKNNPDCMKVVQRWAEIIRGGVKNADGTAPKVVTGSEIITSARVAQKVGEELSRANCKQIIMCYYVWNFPFLVWPFINSVGRDKPILSLSNNSGEFPGNVGLLATDGALRQAGVRTHRIV
;
A
#
# COMPACT_ATOMS: atom_id res chain seq x y z
N MET A 1 -9.49 23.21 -7.79
CA MET A 1 -9.26 21.85 -8.36
C MET A 1 -9.97 20.85 -7.48
N ARG A 2 -10.60 19.80 -8.03
CA ARG A 2 -11.25 18.77 -7.18
C ARG A 2 -10.19 17.86 -6.57
N SER A 3 -10.12 17.81 -5.25
CA SER A 3 -9.28 16.88 -4.48
C SER A 3 -9.59 15.42 -4.86
N THR A 4 -8.56 14.58 -4.96
CA THR A 4 -8.72 13.15 -5.27
C THR A 4 -8.31 12.28 -4.08
N PRO A 5 -9.05 11.20 -3.75
CA PRO A 5 -8.67 10.33 -2.65
C PRO A 5 -7.37 9.58 -2.89
N ILE A 6 -6.59 9.43 -1.82
CA ILE A 6 -5.37 8.63 -1.77
C ILE A 6 -5.71 7.31 -1.07
N GLY A 7 -5.41 6.19 -1.73
CA GLY A 7 -5.52 4.86 -1.14
C GLY A 7 -4.20 4.45 -0.50
N ILE A 8 -4.24 3.87 0.69
CA ILE A 8 -3.06 3.31 1.37
C ILE A 8 -3.32 1.87 1.80
N VAL A 9 -2.40 0.98 1.46
CA VAL A 9 -2.46 -0.45 1.77
C VAL A 9 -1.11 -0.94 2.25
N MET A 10 -1.05 -2.13 2.84
CA MET A 10 0.22 -2.79 3.14
C MET A 10 0.18 -4.24 2.68
N LEU A 11 1.27 -4.68 2.08
CA LEU A 11 1.51 -6.08 1.75
C LEU A 11 2.29 -6.74 2.89
N ASN A 12 2.03 -8.03 3.10
CA ASN A 12 2.67 -8.83 4.13
C ASN A 12 2.95 -10.26 3.60
N ASP A 13 3.52 -11.08 4.46
CA ASP A 13 3.70 -12.51 4.26
C ASP A 13 2.35 -13.23 4.09
N GLU A 14 2.36 -14.37 3.42
CA GLU A 14 1.19 -15.25 3.26
C GLU A 14 1.14 -16.35 4.32
N ARG A 15 2.27 -16.61 5.00
CA ARG A 15 2.35 -17.64 6.04
C ARG A 15 1.62 -17.17 7.29
N GLU A 16 0.48 -17.79 7.59
CA GLU A 16 -0.39 -17.41 8.71
C GLU A 16 0.33 -17.31 10.06
N HIS A 17 1.15 -18.31 10.39
CA HIS A 17 1.94 -18.32 11.63
C HIS A 17 2.97 -17.18 11.73
N VAL A 18 3.27 -16.50 10.61
CA VAL A 18 4.12 -15.31 10.53
C VAL A 18 3.25 -14.05 10.60
N TYR A 19 2.32 -13.86 9.67
CA TYR A 19 1.57 -12.61 9.57
C TYR A 19 0.63 -12.38 10.75
N ALA A 20 0.11 -13.45 11.39
CA ALA A 20 -0.79 -13.30 12.53
C ALA A 20 -0.13 -12.56 13.71
N LYS A 21 1.20 -12.64 13.82
CA LYS A 21 1.98 -11.99 14.89
C LYS A 21 2.20 -10.50 14.63
N ASN A 22 2.34 -10.10 13.36
CA ASN A 22 2.74 -8.75 12.99
C ASN A 22 1.61 -7.91 12.36
N ASN A 23 0.49 -8.52 11.97
CA ASN A 23 -0.66 -7.83 11.34
C ASN A 23 -1.18 -6.65 12.19
N PRO A 24 -1.35 -6.77 13.52
CA PRO A 24 -1.79 -5.64 14.34
C PRO A 24 -0.83 -4.45 14.26
N ASP A 25 0.48 -4.70 14.29
CA ASP A 25 1.50 -3.65 14.21
C ASP A 25 1.62 -3.07 12.80
N CYS A 26 1.50 -3.91 11.77
CA CYS A 26 1.40 -3.50 10.37
C CYS A 26 0.24 -2.52 10.17
N MET A 27 -0.94 -2.81 10.74
CA MET A 27 -2.09 -1.91 10.65
C MET A 27 -1.86 -0.58 11.40
N LYS A 28 -1.22 -0.60 12.58
CA LYS A 28 -0.80 0.63 13.27
C LYS A 28 0.11 1.49 12.39
N VAL A 29 1.06 0.86 11.68
CA VAL A 29 1.96 1.57 10.75
C VAL A 29 1.18 2.19 9.58
N VAL A 30 0.23 1.47 8.99
CA VAL A 30 -0.65 2.02 7.94
C VAL A 30 -1.43 3.24 8.45
N GLN A 31 -2.02 3.15 9.63
CA GLN A 31 -2.79 4.26 10.20
C GLN A 31 -1.90 5.46 10.51
N ARG A 32 -0.70 5.24 11.05
CA ARG A 32 0.26 6.32 11.31
C ARG A 32 0.69 7.05 10.03
N TRP A 33 0.93 6.32 8.95
CA TRP A 33 1.19 6.95 7.65
C TRP A 33 -0.01 7.73 7.13
N ALA A 34 -1.22 7.17 7.27
CA ALA A 34 -2.45 7.85 6.89
C ALA A 34 -2.65 9.16 7.67
N GLU A 35 -2.35 9.17 8.97
CA GLU A 35 -2.40 10.37 9.83
C GLU A 35 -1.38 11.43 9.39
N ILE A 36 -0.13 11.03 9.11
CA ILE A 36 0.90 11.94 8.58
C ILE A 36 0.42 12.61 7.30
N ILE A 37 -0.18 11.86 6.38
CA ILE A 37 -0.70 12.41 5.12
C ILE A 37 -1.87 13.36 5.37
N ARG A 38 -2.84 12.97 6.21
CA ARG A 38 -4.00 13.81 6.56
C ARG A 38 -3.57 15.14 7.20
N GLY A 39 -2.53 15.11 8.05
CA GLY A 39 -2.00 16.29 8.73
C GLY A 39 -1.12 17.17 7.83
N GLY A 40 -0.26 16.55 7.03
CA GLY A 40 0.82 17.22 6.31
C GLY A 40 0.51 17.62 4.86
N VAL A 41 -0.39 16.91 4.17
CA VAL A 41 -0.66 17.19 2.74
C VAL A 41 -1.83 18.17 2.62
N LYS A 42 -1.60 19.26 1.89
CA LYS A 42 -2.61 20.25 1.51
C LYS A 42 -2.71 20.36 0.00
N ASN A 43 -3.93 20.39 -0.49
CA ASN A 43 -4.26 20.76 -1.85
C ASN A 43 -3.96 22.25 -2.08
N ALA A 44 -3.93 22.68 -3.34
CA ALA A 44 -3.71 24.08 -3.69
C ALA A 44 -4.76 25.04 -3.12
N ASP A 45 -5.95 24.54 -2.77
CA ASP A 45 -7.03 25.31 -2.13
C ASP A 45 -6.99 25.27 -0.59
N GLY A 46 -5.93 24.69 -0.01
CA GLY A 46 -5.76 24.56 1.45
C GLY A 46 -6.51 23.37 2.09
N THR A 47 -7.37 22.66 1.34
CA THR A 47 -8.04 21.45 1.85
C THR A 47 -7.07 20.28 1.95
N ALA A 48 -7.41 19.24 2.71
CA ALA A 48 -6.64 17.99 2.74
C ALA A 48 -7.26 16.93 1.80
N PRO A 49 -6.46 16.07 1.16
CA PRO A 49 -6.99 14.94 0.42
C PRO A 49 -7.64 13.91 1.36
N LYS A 50 -8.71 13.26 0.88
CA LYS A 50 -9.30 12.11 1.59
C LYS A 50 -8.30 10.96 1.55
N VAL A 51 -7.94 10.42 2.70
CA VAL A 51 -7.06 9.23 2.81
C VAL A 51 -7.88 8.02 3.21
N VAL A 52 -7.89 7.01 2.34
CA VAL A 52 -8.63 5.76 2.49
C VAL A 52 -7.65 4.63 2.76
N THR A 53 -7.72 4.04 3.95
CA THR A 53 -6.91 2.87 4.30
C THR A 53 -7.62 1.60 3.88
N GLY A 54 -6.89 0.62 3.34
CA GLY A 54 -7.43 -0.72 3.13
C GLY A 54 -7.97 -1.31 4.43
N SER A 55 -9.06 -2.08 4.36
CA SER A 55 -9.68 -2.67 5.56
C SER A 55 -8.83 -3.74 6.23
N GLU A 56 -7.92 -4.36 5.47
CA GLU A 56 -7.07 -5.47 5.92
C GLU A 56 -5.64 -5.34 5.37
N ILE A 57 -4.71 -6.00 6.05
CA ILE A 57 -3.35 -6.20 5.56
C ILE A 57 -3.38 -7.30 4.49
N ILE A 58 -2.75 -7.06 3.34
CA ILE A 58 -2.76 -7.98 2.21
C ILE A 58 -1.82 -9.16 2.51
N THR A 59 -2.41 -10.29 2.90
CA THR A 59 -1.72 -11.56 3.18
C THR A 59 -2.10 -12.67 2.20
N SER A 60 -3.09 -12.46 1.34
CA SER A 60 -3.53 -13.44 0.34
C SER A 60 -4.12 -12.75 -0.89
N ALA A 61 -4.23 -13.49 -2.00
CA ALA A 61 -4.83 -12.96 -3.23
C ALA A 61 -6.27 -12.48 -3.03
N ARG A 62 -7.06 -13.19 -2.19
CA ARG A 62 -8.45 -12.81 -1.87
C ARG A 62 -8.51 -11.49 -1.12
N VAL A 63 -7.63 -11.29 -0.13
CA VAL A 63 -7.56 -10.03 0.62
C VAL A 63 -7.08 -8.90 -0.30
N ALA A 64 -6.09 -9.16 -1.16
CA ALA A 64 -5.62 -8.20 -2.15
C ALA A 64 -6.76 -7.72 -3.08
N GLN A 65 -7.59 -8.65 -3.58
CA GLN A 65 -8.75 -8.30 -4.41
C GLN A 65 -9.76 -7.47 -3.63
N LYS A 66 -10.15 -7.93 -2.43
CA LYS A 66 -11.11 -7.22 -1.57
C LYS A 66 -10.67 -5.77 -1.31
N VAL A 67 -9.44 -5.58 -0.85
CA VAL A 67 -8.89 -4.25 -0.55
C VAL A 67 -8.73 -3.41 -1.82
N GLY A 68 -8.31 -4.03 -2.93
CA GLY A 68 -8.22 -3.34 -4.22
C GLY A 68 -9.57 -2.80 -4.68
N GLU A 69 -10.63 -3.61 -4.56
CA GLU A 69 -11.99 -3.18 -4.88
C GLU A 69 -12.52 -2.11 -3.93
N GLU A 70 -12.20 -2.18 -2.63
CA GLU A 70 -12.56 -1.13 -1.66
C GLU A 70 -11.99 0.23 -2.08
N LEU A 71 -10.70 0.25 -2.42
CA LEU A 71 -10.05 1.48 -2.86
C LEU A 71 -10.56 1.97 -4.22
N SER A 72 -10.89 1.04 -5.12
CA SER A 72 -11.53 1.35 -6.40
C SER A 72 -12.91 1.98 -6.20
N ARG A 73 -13.77 1.38 -5.36
CA ARG A 73 -15.09 1.91 -4.99
C ARG A 73 -15.01 3.26 -4.29
N ALA A 74 -13.96 3.48 -3.49
CA ALA A 74 -13.68 4.77 -2.89
C ALA A 74 -13.10 5.81 -3.87
N ASN A 75 -12.93 5.44 -5.14
CA ASN A 75 -12.42 6.25 -6.23
C ASN A 75 -11.01 6.81 -5.94
N CYS A 76 -10.16 6.00 -5.32
CA CYS A 76 -8.76 6.37 -5.08
C CYS A 76 -8.03 6.56 -6.41
N LYS A 77 -7.38 7.72 -6.56
CA LYS A 77 -6.67 8.09 -7.79
C LYS A 77 -5.16 7.99 -7.66
N GLN A 78 -4.66 7.82 -6.44
CA GLN A 78 -3.25 7.53 -6.15
C GLN A 78 -3.19 6.40 -5.12
N ILE A 79 -2.18 5.55 -5.23
CA ILE A 79 -2.01 4.40 -4.34
C ILE A 79 -0.65 4.49 -3.66
N ILE A 80 -0.65 4.31 -2.33
CA ILE A 80 0.53 4.13 -1.52
C ILE A 80 0.54 2.68 -1.05
N MET A 81 1.53 1.91 -1.48
CA MET A 81 1.78 0.56 -1.01
C MET A 81 2.87 0.62 0.06
N CYS A 82 2.50 0.32 1.30
CA CYS A 82 3.40 0.26 2.42
C CYS A 82 4.05 -1.12 2.55
N TYR A 83 5.29 -1.12 3.01
CA TYR A 83 6.08 -2.32 3.29
C TYR A 83 6.75 -2.15 4.65
N TYR A 84 6.36 -2.95 5.63
CA TYR A 84 6.95 -2.91 6.96
C TYR A 84 7.76 -4.17 7.26
N VAL A 85 7.24 -5.31 6.82
CA VAL A 85 7.83 -6.65 6.89
C VAL A 85 8.01 -7.20 5.48
N TRP A 86 8.64 -8.38 5.37
CA TRP A 86 8.67 -9.11 4.11
C TRP A 86 7.24 -9.38 3.60
N ASN A 87 7.06 -9.35 2.28
CA ASN A 87 5.83 -9.74 1.62
C ASN A 87 6.11 -10.65 0.43
N PHE A 88 5.15 -11.49 0.05
CA PHE A 88 5.23 -12.22 -1.21
C PHE A 88 4.89 -11.31 -2.39
N PRO A 89 5.83 -11.08 -3.34
CA PRO A 89 5.63 -10.09 -4.41
C PRO A 89 4.41 -10.35 -5.28
N PHE A 90 4.03 -11.60 -5.49
CA PHE A 90 2.90 -11.94 -6.37
C PHE A 90 1.55 -11.41 -5.85
N LEU A 91 1.43 -11.11 -4.54
CA LEU A 91 0.21 -10.55 -3.95
C LEU A 91 -0.13 -9.15 -4.49
N VAL A 92 0.85 -8.46 -5.10
CA VAL A 92 0.61 -7.17 -5.73
C VAL A 92 -0.29 -7.28 -6.96
N TRP A 93 -0.26 -8.40 -7.68
CA TRP A 93 -1.00 -8.58 -8.92
C TRP A 93 -2.53 -8.58 -8.73
N PRO A 94 -3.11 -9.42 -7.84
CA PRO A 94 -4.54 -9.34 -7.57
C PRO A 94 -4.95 -7.97 -7.06
N PHE A 95 -4.10 -7.29 -6.27
CA PHE A 95 -4.38 -5.95 -5.79
C PHE A 95 -4.43 -4.91 -6.92
N ILE A 96 -3.37 -4.76 -7.74
CA ILE A 96 -3.33 -3.73 -8.80
C ILE A 96 -4.36 -4.00 -9.90
N ASN A 97 -4.71 -5.25 -10.14
CA ASN A 97 -5.75 -5.61 -11.11
C ASN A 97 -7.14 -5.23 -10.59
N SER A 98 -7.38 -5.33 -9.28
CA SER A 98 -8.64 -4.91 -8.65
C SER A 98 -8.75 -3.39 -8.47
N VAL A 99 -7.67 -2.72 -8.04
CA VAL A 99 -7.69 -1.25 -7.87
C VAL A 99 -7.56 -0.52 -9.20
N GLY A 100 -6.89 -1.11 -10.20
CA GLY A 100 -6.66 -0.56 -11.54
C GLY A 100 -5.20 -0.16 -11.77
N ARG A 101 -4.65 -0.60 -12.91
CA ARG A 101 -3.22 -0.50 -13.27
C ARG A 101 -2.77 0.88 -13.75
N ASP A 102 -3.72 1.79 -13.97
CA ASP A 102 -3.52 3.13 -14.49
C ASP A 102 -3.11 4.15 -13.41
N LYS A 103 -3.19 3.74 -12.13
CA LYS A 103 -2.97 4.65 -10.99
C LYS A 103 -1.49 4.82 -10.71
N PRO A 104 -1.01 6.04 -10.40
CA PRO A 104 0.32 6.24 -9.88
C PRO A 104 0.47 5.52 -8.55
N ILE A 105 1.58 4.80 -8.40
CA ILE A 105 1.90 4.02 -7.21
C ILE A 105 3.18 4.55 -6.56
N LEU A 106 3.09 4.85 -5.27
CA LEU A 106 4.21 5.07 -4.38
C LEU A 106 4.41 3.84 -3.48
N SER A 107 5.57 3.22 -3.57
CA SER A 107 6.02 2.19 -2.64
C SER A 107 6.75 2.85 -1.46
N LEU A 108 6.30 2.60 -0.24
CA LEU A 108 6.83 3.23 0.98
C LEU A 108 7.29 2.15 1.96
N SER A 109 8.59 2.05 2.23
CA SER A 109 9.11 1.10 3.22
C SER A 109 9.70 1.77 4.44
N ASN A 110 9.88 0.97 5.50
CA ASN A 110 10.84 1.24 6.55
C ASN A 110 12.27 0.84 6.12
N ASN A 111 13.26 1.35 6.85
CA ASN A 111 14.64 0.88 6.82
C ASN A 111 15.03 0.30 8.19
N SER A 112 14.62 -0.95 8.44
CA SER A 112 14.86 -1.65 9.71
C SER A 112 15.65 -2.94 9.48
N GLY A 113 16.57 -3.25 10.40
CA GLY A 113 17.23 -4.56 10.45
C GLY A 113 16.35 -5.67 11.05
N GLU A 114 15.36 -5.31 11.87
CA GLU A 114 14.44 -6.27 12.48
C GLU A 114 13.33 -6.70 11.51
N PHE A 115 12.76 -5.73 10.79
CA PHE A 115 11.67 -5.98 9.86
C PHE A 115 12.07 -5.66 8.42
N PRO A 116 12.14 -6.67 7.53
CA PRO A 116 12.73 -6.52 6.19
C PRO A 116 11.74 -5.94 5.16
N GLY A 117 11.04 -4.86 5.51
CA GLY A 117 10.09 -4.20 4.61
C GLY A 117 10.73 -3.65 3.34
N ASN A 118 11.96 -3.11 3.43
CA ASN A 118 12.71 -2.69 2.25
C ASN A 118 12.99 -3.85 1.27
N VAL A 119 13.22 -5.07 1.79
CA VAL A 119 13.40 -6.26 0.93
C VAL A 119 12.10 -6.60 0.20
N GLY A 120 10.97 -6.58 0.91
CA GLY A 120 9.64 -6.77 0.31
C GLY A 120 9.31 -5.71 -0.74
N LEU A 121 9.62 -4.44 -0.46
CA LEU A 121 9.49 -3.34 -1.41
C LEU A 121 10.30 -3.60 -2.67
N LEU A 122 11.61 -3.87 -2.54
CA LEU A 122 12.49 -4.02 -3.70
C LEU A 122 12.08 -5.22 -4.58
N ALA A 123 11.66 -6.33 -3.97
CA ALA A 123 11.18 -7.50 -4.70
C ALA A 123 9.86 -7.21 -5.45
N THR A 124 8.91 -6.54 -4.78
CA THR A 124 7.61 -6.20 -5.36
C THR A 124 7.72 -5.13 -6.43
N ASP A 125 8.50 -4.09 -6.18
CA ASP A 125 8.81 -3.02 -7.13
C ASP A 125 9.52 -3.57 -8.37
N GLY A 126 10.46 -4.49 -8.19
CA GLY A 126 11.13 -5.21 -9.28
C GLY A 126 10.14 -5.97 -10.15
N ALA A 127 9.22 -6.73 -9.55
CA ALA A 127 8.18 -7.46 -10.27
C ALA A 127 7.26 -6.52 -11.07
N LEU A 128 6.80 -5.42 -10.47
CA LEU A 128 5.97 -4.41 -11.12
C LEU A 128 6.69 -3.78 -12.33
N ARG A 129 7.94 -3.35 -12.13
CA ARG A 129 8.74 -2.72 -13.17
C ARG A 129 9.07 -3.66 -14.31
N GLN A 130 9.36 -4.94 -14.01
CA GLN A 130 9.55 -5.97 -15.04
C GLN A 130 8.31 -6.14 -15.92
N ALA A 131 7.12 -5.93 -15.39
CA ALA A 131 5.85 -5.95 -16.14
C ALA A 131 5.46 -4.59 -16.75
N GLY A 132 6.37 -3.62 -16.78
CA GLY A 132 6.14 -2.28 -17.35
C GLY A 132 5.29 -1.35 -16.49
N VAL A 133 5.01 -1.70 -15.22
CA VAL A 133 4.28 -0.82 -14.29
C VAL A 133 5.27 0.14 -13.64
N ARG A 134 5.08 1.44 -13.89
CA ARG A 134 5.93 2.48 -13.31
C ARG A 134 5.51 2.78 -11.86
N THR A 135 6.51 2.79 -10.99
CA THR A 135 6.38 3.03 -9.55
C THR A 135 7.41 4.06 -9.08
N HIS A 136 7.08 4.75 -8.00
CA HIS A 136 8.01 5.55 -7.20
C HIS A 136 8.29 4.83 -5.88
N ARG A 137 9.44 5.09 -5.25
CA ARG A 137 9.77 4.49 -3.96
C ARG A 137 10.41 5.46 -2.98
N ILE A 138 10.10 5.29 -1.70
CA ILE A 138 10.74 5.94 -0.55
C ILE A 138 11.07 4.84 0.46
N VAL A 139 12.29 4.85 0.99
CA VAL A 139 12.85 3.88 1.94
C VAL A 139 13.24 4.60 3.23
#